data_AF-B1VE45-F1
#
_entry.id   AF-B1VE45-F1
#
_cell.length_a   1.000
_cell.length_b   1.000
_cell.length_c   1.000
_cell.angle_alpha   90.00
_cell.angle_beta   90.00
_cell.angle_gamma   90.00
#
_symmetry.space_group_name_H-M   'P 1'
#
loop_
_entity.id
_entity.type
_entity.pdbx_description
1 polymer ?
#
loop_
_entity_poly.entity_id
_entity_poly.type
_entity_poly.pdbx_seq_one_letter_code
_entity_poly.pdbx_strand_id
1 'polypeptide(L)'
;MPQVNVLGSGVAGMVAALTAAAAGAEIALIYPGDSIAASRGATQLAQGGIAAAIDPTDSVAAHVADTLAAGAGLVPSNSEETRAVEFLAAEGAVAVRRLLAAGFPADLLPNGTPALALEAAHSAERIVHAWGDRTGAALHAFLAEKIEASTGEHSGGSQAGAITQHPGCELAELLLTEGVVTGARVRRAGETLDLSADATIVATGGYSGIFPRSTSGGVCTGAGILAAARAGAVLADMEFVQFHPTVLAGTNFLISEAVRGAGGVLLDDAGQRFLKNVDPRAELAPRDVVATGVCRALHEHTENVWLDARHIPQLTEEFPGITAMLASQGIDWRHELVPVAPAAHYCMGGIATDLHGRASVPGLYAAGEAARTGVHGANRLASNSLLEALVFAAAAGKDAAAQVSGDQGQQPTGLATATAEGRVLDVELTLPEGTAPGVTSPADVEDSNGAAQYDSAAQDEATARDAVGEGLDVERTGEGIRQAQERLAEIPGAIATVGRLVAIAAEARTESRGAHRRRDYPRTDPAQASSRFLRLLPAGT
;
A
#
# COMPACT_ATOMS: atom_id res chain seq x y z
N MET A 1 -1.01 -25.49 19.52
CA MET A 1 -0.36 -24.77 18.41
C MET A 1 -0.71 -23.31 18.59
N PRO A 2 0.21 -22.37 18.32
CA PRO A 2 -0.10 -20.95 18.35
C PRO A 2 -1.29 -20.65 17.43
N GLN A 3 -2.22 -19.81 17.87
CA GLN A 3 -3.32 -19.31 17.02
C GLN A 3 -2.96 -17.94 16.47
N VAL A 4 -2.99 -17.79 15.14
CA VAL A 4 -2.68 -16.52 14.48
C VAL A 4 -3.85 -16.07 13.61
N ASN A 5 -4.37 -14.88 13.89
CA ASN A 5 -5.30 -14.21 13.00
C ASN A 5 -4.54 -13.46 11.92
N VAL A 6 -4.93 -13.62 10.66
CA VAL A 6 -4.41 -12.83 9.53
C VAL A 6 -5.56 -12.07 8.88
N LEU A 7 -5.50 -10.75 8.96
CA LEU A 7 -6.54 -9.84 8.49
C LEU A 7 -6.19 -9.33 7.08
N GLY A 8 -6.87 -9.87 6.07
CA GLY A 8 -6.70 -9.51 4.67
C GLY A 8 -6.16 -10.66 3.83
N SER A 9 -6.69 -10.82 2.61
CA SER A 9 -6.34 -11.88 1.65
C SER A 9 -5.46 -11.40 0.50
N GLY A 10 -4.87 -10.20 0.59
CA GLY A 10 -3.85 -9.75 -0.37
C GLY A 10 -2.56 -10.56 -0.27
N VAL A 11 -1.57 -10.27 -1.13
CA VAL A 11 -0.29 -11.00 -1.14
C VAL A 11 0.38 -11.06 0.24
N ALA A 12 0.41 -9.94 0.98
CA ALA A 12 0.99 -9.92 2.32
C ALA A 12 0.26 -10.89 3.27
N GLY A 13 -1.08 -10.87 3.30
CA GLY A 13 -1.85 -11.77 4.15
C GLY A 13 -1.66 -13.24 3.80
N MET A 14 -1.72 -13.60 2.52
CA MET A 14 -1.51 -14.99 2.08
C MET A 14 -0.08 -15.48 2.37
N VAL A 15 0.94 -14.64 2.16
CA VAL A 15 2.34 -14.99 2.49
C VAL A 15 2.52 -15.19 3.99
N ALA A 16 1.97 -14.29 4.81
CA ALA A 16 2.02 -14.43 6.26
C ALA A 16 1.34 -15.71 6.74
N ALA A 17 0.13 -15.99 6.24
CA ALA A 17 -0.64 -17.19 6.57
C ALA A 17 0.12 -18.48 6.18
N LEU A 18 0.60 -18.58 4.94
CA LEU A 18 1.37 -19.74 4.46
C LEU A 18 2.66 -19.93 5.27
N THR A 19 3.36 -18.84 5.59
CA THR A 19 4.62 -18.92 6.34
C THR A 19 4.40 -19.33 7.79
N ALA A 20 3.37 -18.77 8.44
CA ALA A 20 3.00 -19.12 9.81
C ALA A 20 2.51 -20.57 9.93
N ALA A 21 1.67 -21.02 8.98
CA ALA A 21 1.21 -22.41 8.90
C ALA A 21 2.37 -23.38 8.69
N ALA A 22 3.31 -23.06 7.79
CA ALA A 22 4.53 -23.85 7.59
C ALA A 22 5.43 -23.92 8.84
N ALA A 23 5.33 -22.93 9.74
CA ALA A 23 6.00 -22.91 11.04
C ALA A 23 5.19 -23.62 12.17
N GLY A 24 4.01 -24.16 11.87
CA GLY A 24 3.21 -24.97 12.81
C GLY A 24 2.12 -24.20 13.56
N ALA A 25 1.77 -22.98 13.13
CA ALA A 25 0.67 -22.21 13.71
C ALA A 25 -0.68 -22.52 13.04
N GLU A 26 -1.75 -22.49 13.83
CA GLU A 26 -3.13 -22.56 13.35
C GLU A 26 -3.58 -21.16 12.92
N ILE A 27 -4.05 -21.02 11.69
CA ILE A 27 -4.32 -19.72 11.08
C ILE A 27 -5.81 -19.51 10.88
N ALA A 28 -6.31 -18.34 11.28
CA ALA A 28 -7.58 -17.81 10.82
C ALA A 28 -7.33 -16.71 9.79
N LEU A 29 -7.55 -17.01 8.51
CA LEU A 29 -7.42 -16.06 7.41
C LEU A 29 -8.76 -15.37 7.16
N ILE A 30 -8.84 -14.07 7.44
CA ILE A 30 -10.08 -13.29 7.50
C ILE A 30 -10.10 -12.29 6.34
N TYR A 31 -11.18 -12.25 5.56
CA TYR A 31 -11.31 -11.32 4.45
C TYR A 31 -12.78 -11.05 4.07
N PRO A 32 -13.06 -9.86 3.48
CA PRO A 32 -14.44 -9.40 3.27
C PRO A 32 -15.16 -10.06 2.09
N GLY A 33 -14.43 -10.62 1.11
CA GLY A 33 -15.06 -11.31 -0.02
C GLY A 33 -15.57 -12.72 0.31
N ASP A 34 -16.50 -13.23 -0.48
CA ASP A 34 -17.02 -14.61 -0.36
C ASP A 34 -15.97 -15.69 -0.65
N SER A 35 -14.90 -15.32 -1.35
CA SER A 35 -13.71 -16.14 -1.60
C SER A 35 -12.49 -15.23 -1.75
N ILE A 36 -11.27 -15.78 -1.68
CA ILE A 36 -10.05 -15.01 -1.95
C ILE A 36 -10.10 -14.35 -3.33
N ALA A 37 -10.59 -15.07 -4.35
CA ALA A 37 -10.71 -14.55 -5.72
C ALA A 37 -11.76 -13.43 -5.85
N ALA A 38 -12.87 -13.54 -5.12
CA ALA A 38 -13.94 -12.53 -5.11
C ALA A 38 -13.65 -11.36 -4.15
N SER A 39 -12.66 -11.49 -3.27
CA SER A 39 -12.27 -10.44 -2.34
C SER A 39 -11.63 -9.29 -3.09
N ARG A 40 -12.23 -8.10 -2.93
CA ARG A 40 -11.70 -6.88 -3.52
C ARG A 40 -10.38 -6.53 -2.82
N GLY A 41 -9.34 -6.28 -3.60
CA GLY A 41 -8.00 -5.94 -3.12
C GLY A 41 -7.20 -5.22 -4.20
N ALA A 42 -6.19 -4.46 -3.78
CA ALA A 42 -5.35 -3.71 -4.72
C ALA A 42 -4.28 -4.58 -5.41
N THR A 43 -3.97 -5.77 -4.87
CA THR A 43 -2.87 -6.57 -5.42
C THR A 43 -3.14 -7.06 -6.84
N GLN A 44 -4.36 -7.52 -7.14
CA GLN A 44 -4.70 -7.96 -8.50
C GLN A 44 -4.61 -6.82 -9.54
N LEU A 45 -4.65 -5.56 -9.09
CA LEU A 45 -4.55 -4.37 -9.94
C LEU A 45 -3.10 -3.97 -10.26
N ALA A 46 -2.11 -4.58 -9.61
CA ALA A 46 -0.71 -4.22 -9.82
C ALA A 46 -0.23 -4.68 -11.21
N GLN A 47 0.05 -3.71 -12.08
CA GLN A 47 0.52 -3.92 -13.44
C GLN A 47 2.05 -3.99 -13.57
N GLY A 48 2.78 -3.40 -12.62
CA GLY A 48 4.25 -3.51 -12.57
C GLY A 48 4.69 -4.90 -12.09
N GLY A 49 6.00 -5.12 -12.04
CA GLY A 49 6.57 -6.40 -11.59
C GLY A 49 7.02 -6.45 -10.13
N ILE A 50 7.82 -7.47 -9.83
CA ILE A 50 8.47 -7.70 -8.53
C ILE A 50 9.96 -7.40 -8.72
N ALA A 51 10.46 -6.33 -8.09
CA ALA A 51 11.87 -5.98 -8.17
C ALA A 51 12.73 -6.94 -7.34
N ALA A 52 13.70 -7.63 -7.93
CA ALA A 52 14.65 -8.45 -7.17
C ALA A 52 15.96 -8.65 -7.92
N ALA A 53 17.09 -8.39 -7.25
CA ALA A 53 18.43 -8.59 -7.78
C ALA A 53 18.79 -10.09 -7.89
N ILE A 54 18.16 -10.78 -8.85
CA ILE A 54 18.34 -12.22 -9.08
C ILE A 54 19.29 -12.53 -10.24
N ASP A 55 19.56 -11.56 -11.11
CA ASP A 55 20.51 -11.71 -12.20
C ASP A 55 21.96 -11.68 -11.67
N PRO A 56 22.88 -12.52 -12.20
CA PRO A 56 24.29 -12.49 -11.80
C PRO A 56 25.02 -11.17 -12.10
N THR A 57 24.51 -10.33 -13.00
CA THR A 57 25.09 -9.02 -13.35
C THR A 57 24.58 -7.88 -12.46
N ASP A 58 23.51 -8.10 -11.69
CA ASP A 58 22.99 -7.15 -10.70
C ASP A 58 23.48 -7.51 -9.29
N SER A 59 23.19 -6.66 -8.30
CA SER A 59 23.57 -6.91 -6.92
C SER A 59 22.56 -6.37 -5.91
N VAL A 60 22.49 -7.02 -4.75
CA VAL A 60 21.73 -6.52 -3.59
C VAL A 60 22.16 -5.08 -3.23
N ALA A 61 23.46 -4.78 -3.29
CA ALA A 61 23.98 -3.45 -2.99
C ALA A 61 23.45 -2.37 -3.95
N ALA A 62 23.34 -2.68 -5.25
CA ALA A 62 22.75 -1.77 -6.23
C ALA A 62 21.25 -1.55 -5.96
N HIS A 63 20.51 -2.61 -5.62
CA HIS A 63 19.09 -2.48 -5.28
C HIS A 63 18.86 -1.69 -3.99
N VAL A 64 19.72 -1.84 -2.99
CA VAL A 64 19.73 -1.00 -1.78
C VAL A 64 19.96 0.47 -2.15
N ALA A 65 20.97 0.75 -2.97
CA ALA A 65 21.29 2.12 -3.38
C ALA A 65 20.13 2.80 -4.10
N ASP A 66 19.48 2.10 -5.04
CA ASP A 66 18.31 2.63 -5.76
C ASP A 66 17.13 2.88 -4.82
N THR A 67 16.90 1.98 -3.86
CA THR A 67 15.80 2.11 -2.89
C THR A 67 16.02 3.28 -1.94
N LEU A 68 17.24 3.46 -1.42
CA LEU A 68 17.60 4.60 -0.58
C LEU A 68 17.52 5.93 -1.34
N ALA A 69 17.97 5.95 -2.60
CA ALA A 69 17.88 7.13 -3.47
C ALA A 69 16.42 7.52 -3.74
N ALA A 70 15.56 6.53 -4.01
CA ALA A 70 14.13 6.75 -4.20
C ALA A 70 13.47 7.33 -2.95
N GLY A 71 13.87 6.90 -1.74
CA GLY A 71 13.36 7.37 -0.46
C GLY A 71 13.59 8.87 -0.14
N ALA A 72 14.19 9.63 -1.07
CA ALA A 72 14.37 11.07 -1.05
C ALA A 72 15.06 11.61 0.22
N GLY A 73 16.04 10.84 0.71
CA GLY A 73 16.85 11.20 1.87
C GLY A 73 16.08 11.25 3.20
N LEU A 74 14.90 10.63 3.28
CA LEU A 74 14.21 10.43 4.56
C LEU A 74 14.83 9.29 5.36
N VAL A 75 15.35 8.26 4.67
CA VAL A 75 16.04 7.11 5.28
C VAL A 75 17.48 7.53 5.61
N PRO A 76 17.83 7.72 6.89
CA PRO A 76 19.17 8.15 7.27
C PRO A 76 20.17 7.01 7.07
N SER A 77 21.41 7.34 6.70
CA SER A 77 22.48 6.34 6.61
C SER A 77 22.75 5.69 7.97
N ASN A 78 23.02 4.38 7.97
CA ASN A 78 23.30 3.60 9.19
C ASN A 78 22.17 3.64 10.24
N SER A 79 20.91 3.80 9.80
CA SER A 79 19.73 3.69 10.66
C SER A 79 19.08 2.30 10.60
N GLU A 80 18.09 2.08 11.47
CA GLU A 80 17.26 0.87 11.42
C GLU A 80 16.44 0.79 10.12
N GLU A 81 16.01 1.92 9.58
CA GLU A 81 15.40 1.99 8.25
C GLU A 81 16.37 1.58 7.13
N THR A 82 17.66 1.95 7.21
CA THR A 82 18.67 1.43 6.26
C THR A 82 18.75 -0.10 6.34
N ARG A 83 18.71 -0.67 7.56
CA ARG A 83 18.67 -2.13 7.74
C ARG A 83 17.40 -2.76 7.15
N ALA A 84 16.27 -2.08 7.19
CA ALA A 84 15.03 -2.53 6.53
C ALA A 84 15.18 -2.59 5.02
N VAL A 85 15.85 -1.61 4.41
CA VAL A 85 16.16 -1.61 2.96
C VAL A 85 17.13 -2.73 2.60
N GLU A 86 18.19 -2.93 3.38
CA GLU A 86 19.14 -4.03 3.21
C GLU A 86 18.46 -5.39 3.32
N PHE A 87 17.60 -5.55 4.33
CA PHE A 87 16.81 -6.76 4.55
C PHE A 87 15.88 -7.04 3.37
N LEU A 88 15.15 -6.01 2.89
CA LEU A 88 14.28 -6.12 1.73
C LEU A 88 15.04 -6.64 0.50
N ALA A 89 16.17 -6.01 0.16
CA ALA A 89 16.91 -6.35 -1.04
C ALA A 89 17.55 -7.75 -0.96
N ALA A 90 18.13 -8.09 0.20
CA ALA A 90 18.78 -9.38 0.42
C ALA A 90 17.78 -10.55 0.47
N GLU A 91 16.78 -10.47 1.36
CA GLU A 91 15.76 -11.52 1.48
C GLU A 91 14.81 -11.52 0.29
N GLY A 92 14.61 -10.38 -0.37
CA GLY A 92 13.82 -10.26 -1.59
C GLY A 92 14.36 -11.10 -2.73
N ALA A 93 15.68 -11.07 -2.96
CA ALA A 93 16.32 -11.92 -3.95
C ALA A 93 16.11 -13.42 -3.63
N VAL A 94 16.18 -13.80 -2.35
CA VAL A 94 15.93 -15.18 -1.91
C VAL A 94 14.47 -15.57 -2.09
N ALA A 95 13.53 -14.70 -1.68
CA ALA A 95 12.10 -14.91 -1.76
C ALA A 95 11.65 -15.10 -3.21
N VAL A 96 12.12 -14.26 -4.14
CA VAL A 96 11.79 -14.38 -5.56
C VAL A 96 12.39 -15.65 -6.17
N ARG A 97 13.62 -16.05 -5.83
CA ARG A 97 14.16 -17.35 -6.29
C ARG A 97 13.33 -18.53 -5.80
N ARG A 98 12.86 -18.51 -4.55
CA ARG A 98 11.96 -19.54 -4.00
C ARG A 98 10.61 -19.54 -4.70
N LEU A 99 10.06 -18.37 -4.97
CA LEU A 99 8.80 -18.19 -5.69
C LEU A 99 8.88 -18.80 -7.10
N LEU A 100 9.95 -18.50 -7.84
CA LEU A 100 10.22 -19.09 -9.16
C LEU A 100 10.39 -20.62 -9.07
N ALA A 101 11.17 -21.11 -8.10
CA ALA A 101 11.36 -22.55 -7.88
C ALA A 101 10.06 -23.27 -7.50
N ALA A 102 9.10 -22.57 -6.90
CA ALA A 102 7.78 -23.08 -6.56
C ALA A 102 6.79 -23.07 -7.73
N GLY A 103 7.23 -22.66 -8.93
CA GLY A 103 6.44 -22.70 -10.16
C GLY A 103 5.68 -21.41 -10.49
N PHE A 104 6.07 -20.26 -9.92
CA PHE A 104 5.48 -18.98 -10.30
C PHE A 104 5.66 -18.70 -11.80
N PRO A 105 4.59 -18.35 -12.55
CA PRO A 105 4.63 -18.26 -14.00
C PRO A 105 5.23 -16.93 -14.48
N ALA A 106 6.49 -16.66 -14.12
CA ALA A 106 7.21 -15.50 -14.61
C ALA A 106 7.41 -15.54 -16.13
N ASP A 107 7.45 -14.37 -16.74
CA ASP A 107 7.76 -14.25 -18.17
C ASP A 107 9.22 -14.65 -18.41
N LEU A 108 9.47 -15.49 -19.42
CA LEU A 108 10.77 -16.09 -19.68
C LEU A 108 11.34 -15.67 -21.03
N LEU A 109 12.67 -15.55 -21.09
CA LEU A 109 13.42 -15.48 -22.34
C LEU A 109 13.42 -16.83 -23.06
N PRO A 110 13.76 -16.90 -24.37
CA PRO A 110 13.81 -18.16 -25.13
C PRO A 110 14.73 -19.24 -24.56
N ASN A 111 15.72 -18.85 -23.74
CA ASN A 111 16.65 -19.76 -23.05
C ASN A 111 16.07 -20.30 -21.71
N GLY A 112 14.86 -19.91 -21.33
CA GLY A 112 14.19 -20.35 -20.11
C GLY A 112 14.53 -19.56 -18.84
N THR A 113 15.36 -18.50 -18.91
CA THR A 113 15.63 -17.63 -17.76
C THR A 113 14.55 -16.53 -17.65
N PRO A 114 14.30 -15.96 -16.46
CA PRO A 114 13.37 -14.84 -16.31
C PRO A 114 13.72 -13.67 -17.24
N ALA A 115 12.71 -13.11 -17.90
CA ALA A 115 12.82 -11.85 -18.64
C ALA A 115 12.72 -10.69 -17.64
N LEU A 116 13.84 -9.99 -17.43
CA LEU A 116 13.91 -8.87 -16.51
C LEU A 116 13.74 -7.55 -17.26
N ALA A 117 13.05 -6.60 -16.65
CA ALA A 117 12.81 -5.27 -17.22
C ALA A 117 13.40 -4.16 -16.36
N LEU A 118 13.66 -3.01 -17.00
CA LEU A 118 14.03 -1.76 -16.35
C LEU A 118 12.78 -0.90 -16.17
N GLU A 119 12.53 -0.42 -14.95
CA GLU A 119 11.41 0.48 -14.66
C GLU A 119 11.88 1.66 -13.80
N ALA A 120 11.33 2.85 -14.05
CA ALA A 120 11.51 4.02 -13.19
C ALA A 120 12.99 4.34 -12.85
N ALA A 121 13.27 4.53 -11.56
CA ALA A 121 14.59 4.92 -11.03
C ALA A 121 15.50 3.72 -10.68
N HIS A 122 15.23 2.52 -11.19
CA HIS A 122 16.16 1.40 -11.05
C HIS A 122 17.40 1.62 -11.93
N SER A 123 18.57 1.19 -11.44
CA SER A 123 19.85 1.25 -12.17
C SER A 123 20.15 -0.01 -12.98
N ALA A 124 19.38 -1.09 -12.79
CA ALA A 124 19.52 -2.37 -13.48
C ALA A 124 18.16 -2.99 -13.81
N GLU A 125 18.13 -3.84 -14.84
CA GLU A 125 16.98 -4.68 -15.19
C GLU A 125 16.78 -5.76 -14.14
N ARG A 126 15.86 -5.56 -13.20
CA ARG A 126 15.62 -6.49 -12.08
C ARG A 126 14.15 -6.79 -11.81
N ILE A 127 13.26 -6.33 -12.68
CA ILE A 127 11.82 -6.41 -12.45
C ILE A 127 11.34 -7.70 -13.11
N VAL A 128 10.85 -8.62 -12.29
CA VAL A 128 10.21 -9.86 -12.75
C VAL A 128 8.75 -9.60 -13.05
N HIS A 129 8.34 -9.89 -14.28
CA HIS A 129 6.94 -9.83 -14.73
C HIS A 129 6.31 -11.21 -14.83
N ALA A 130 4.98 -11.24 -14.85
CA ALA A 130 4.21 -12.42 -15.18
C ALA A 130 2.94 -12.03 -15.94
N TRP A 131 2.68 -12.74 -17.02
CA TRP A 131 1.52 -12.50 -17.91
C TRP A 131 1.53 -11.08 -18.51
N GLY A 132 2.72 -10.54 -18.78
CA GLY A 132 2.92 -9.16 -19.24
C GLY A 132 2.70 -8.15 -18.12
N ASP A 133 1.72 -7.27 -18.30
CA ASP A 133 1.34 -6.19 -17.38
C ASP A 133 0.38 -6.64 -16.27
N ARG A 134 0.46 -7.90 -15.83
CA ARG A 134 -0.50 -8.51 -14.88
C ARG A 134 0.17 -9.31 -13.75
N THR A 135 1.39 -8.95 -13.38
CA THR A 135 2.17 -9.64 -12.35
C THR A 135 1.43 -9.76 -11.02
N GLY A 136 0.73 -8.70 -10.59
CA GLY A 136 -0.06 -8.72 -9.36
C GLY A 136 -1.18 -9.77 -9.36
N ALA A 137 -1.91 -9.88 -10.47
CA ALA A 137 -2.96 -10.88 -10.64
C ALA A 137 -2.39 -12.30 -10.69
N ALA A 138 -1.27 -12.50 -11.40
CA ALA A 138 -0.57 -13.79 -11.46
C ALA A 138 -0.10 -14.24 -10.07
N LEU A 139 0.52 -13.34 -9.30
CA LEU A 139 1.02 -13.64 -7.96
C LEU A 139 -0.12 -13.93 -6.98
N HIS A 140 -1.19 -13.14 -7.04
CA HIS A 140 -2.36 -13.37 -6.20
C HIS A 140 -2.99 -14.73 -6.49
N ALA A 141 -3.21 -15.08 -7.76
CA ALA A 141 -3.76 -16.38 -8.15
C ALA A 141 -2.88 -17.55 -7.69
N PHE A 142 -1.57 -17.43 -7.88
CA PHE A 142 -0.60 -18.45 -7.48
C PHE A 142 -0.59 -18.70 -5.96
N LEU A 143 -0.70 -17.65 -5.15
CA LEU A 143 -0.77 -17.78 -3.69
C LEU A 143 -2.14 -18.28 -3.21
N ALA A 144 -3.23 -17.85 -3.85
CA ALA A 144 -4.57 -18.33 -3.53
C ALA A 144 -4.67 -19.85 -3.73
N GLU A 145 -4.11 -20.38 -4.83
CA GLU A 145 -4.03 -21.83 -5.06
C GLU A 145 -3.30 -22.56 -3.93
N LYS A 146 -2.22 -21.97 -3.39
CA LYS A 146 -1.50 -22.55 -2.26
C LYS A 146 -2.29 -22.52 -0.96
N ILE A 147 -3.08 -21.47 -0.72
CA ILE A 147 -3.99 -21.41 0.43
C ILE A 147 -5.04 -22.51 0.31
N GLU A 148 -5.67 -22.66 -0.85
CA GLU A 148 -6.66 -23.73 -1.09
C GLU A 148 -6.06 -25.13 -0.95
N ALA A 149 -4.82 -25.35 -1.41
CA ALA A 149 -4.12 -26.61 -1.19
C ALA A 149 -3.77 -26.88 0.29
N SER A 150 -3.85 -25.86 1.16
CA SER A 150 -3.56 -25.96 2.60
C SER A 150 -4.82 -26.18 3.45
N THR A 151 -6.02 -26.21 2.85
CA THR A 151 -7.29 -26.43 3.57
C THR A 151 -7.69 -27.92 3.56
N GLY A 152 -7.26 -28.71 4.56
CA GLY A 152 -7.87 -30.02 4.86
C GLY A 152 -6.94 -31.22 5.05
N GLU A 153 -7.54 -32.30 5.56
CA GLU A 153 -7.02 -33.55 6.19
C GLU A 153 -5.88 -34.35 5.49
N HIS A 154 -5.33 -33.85 4.38
CA HIS A 154 -4.25 -34.50 3.64
C HIS A 154 -2.85 -34.27 4.23
N SER A 155 -2.74 -33.55 5.35
CA SER A 155 -1.52 -33.51 6.17
C SER A 155 -1.34 -34.81 6.96
N GLY A 156 -1.37 -35.95 6.26
CA GLY A 156 -0.94 -37.24 6.77
C GLY A 156 0.54 -37.20 7.10
N GLY A 157 0.88 -36.73 8.30
CA GLY A 157 2.18 -36.93 8.95
C GLY A 157 3.12 -35.73 9.07
N SER A 158 2.71 -34.47 8.84
CA SER A 158 3.64 -33.32 8.98
C SER A 158 3.23 -32.31 10.05
N GLN A 159 4.22 -31.77 10.77
CA GLN A 159 4.09 -30.75 11.84
C GLN A 159 3.59 -29.36 11.36
N ALA A 160 2.98 -29.25 10.18
CA ALA A 160 2.45 -27.99 9.65
C ALA A 160 1.06 -27.69 10.24
N GLY A 161 0.80 -26.43 10.57
CA GLY A 161 -0.51 -25.98 11.07
C GLY A 161 -1.53 -25.79 9.94
N ALA A 162 -2.82 -25.76 10.28
CA ALA A 162 -3.90 -25.60 9.30
C ALA A 162 -4.27 -24.14 9.05
N ILE A 163 -4.78 -23.86 7.84
CA ILE A 163 -5.36 -22.54 7.49
C ILE A 163 -6.87 -22.67 7.41
N THR A 164 -7.58 -21.99 8.30
CA THR A 164 -9.03 -21.85 8.30
C THR A 164 -9.41 -20.50 7.68
N GLN A 165 -10.19 -20.53 6.60
CA GLN A 165 -10.65 -19.32 5.91
C GLN A 165 -11.97 -18.81 6.51
N HIS A 166 -12.07 -17.50 6.69
CA HIS A 166 -13.26 -16.77 7.16
C HIS A 166 -13.73 -15.75 6.11
N PRO A 167 -14.39 -16.21 5.02
CA PRO A 167 -14.93 -15.33 3.98
C PRO A 167 -16.14 -14.51 4.45
N GLY A 168 -16.33 -13.35 3.84
CA GLY A 168 -17.43 -12.43 4.15
C GLY A 168 -17.25 -11.70 5.49
N CYS A 169 -16.03 -11.71 6.05
CA CYS A 169 -15.73 -11.14 7.35
C CYS A 169 -14.96 -9.82 7.22
N GLU A 170 -15.56 -8.74 7.71
CA GLU A 170 -14.94 -7.41 7.78
C GLU A 170 -14.37 -7.14 9.18
N LEU A 171 -13.18 -6.54 9.27
CA LEU A 171 -12.61 -6.14 10.56
C LEU A 171 -13.47 -5.03 11.19
N ALA A 172 -13.93 -5.24 12.43
CA ALA A 172 -14.61 -4.22 13.21
C ALA A 172 -13.67 -3.56 14.24
N GLU A 173 -12.96 -4.37 15.02
CA GLU A 173 -12.04 -3.91 16.06
C GLU A 173 -11.00 -5.00 16.39
N LEU A 174 -9.87 -4.57 16.96
CA LEU A 174 -8.92 -5.47 17.61
C LEU A 174 -9.35 -5.67 19.07
N LEU A 175 -9.23 -6.89 19.57
CA LEU A 175 -9.58 -7.24 20.94
C LEU A 175 -8.34 -7.12 21.82
N LEU A 176 -8.47 -6.47 22.98
CA LEU A 176 -7.36 -6.27 23.91
C LEU A 176 -7.66 -6.92 25.27
N THR A 177 -6.62 -7.50 25.88
CA THR A 177 -6.63 -7.94 27.27
C THR A 177 -5.34 -7.46 27.92
N GLU A 178 -5.44 -6.67 29.00
CA GLU A 178 -4.29 -6.11 29.71
C GLU A 178 -3.28 -5.37 28.79
N GLY A 179 -3.78 -4.69 27.75
CA GLY A 179 -2.95 -3.95 26.79
C GLY A 179 -2.28 -4.80 25.71
N VAL A 180 -2.58 -6.11 25.64
CA VAL A 180 -2.11 -7.03 24.60
C VAL A 180 -3.25 -7.28 23.62
N VAL A 181 -2.98 -7.28 22.31
CA VAL A 181 -3.96 -7.72 21.31
C VAL A 181 -4.10 -9.23 21.37
N THR A 182 -5.31 -9.70 21.66
CA THR A 182 -5.65 -11.13 21.86
C THR A 182 -6.64 -11.66 20.83
N GLY A 183 -6.91 -10.90 19.77
CA GLY A 183 -7.81 -11.31 18.71
C GLY A 183 -8.39 -10.14 17.92
N ALA A 184 -9.43 -10.44 17.15
CA ALA A 184 -10.18 -9.45 16.39
C ALA A 184 -11.68 -9.75 16.46
N ARG A 185 -12.49 -8.70 16.52
CA ARG A 185 -13.93 -8.77 16.25
C ARG A 185 -14.14 -8.50 14.77
N VAL A 186 -14.88 -9.37 14.13
CA VAL A 186 -15.26 -9.26 12.72
C VAL A 186 -16.76 -9.14 12.58
N ARG A 187 -17.20 -8.56 11.47
CA ARG A 187 -18.60 -8.53 11.06
C ARG A 187 -18.84 -9.44 9.88
N ARG A 188 -19.91 -10.22 9.93
CA ARG A 188 -20.35 -11.10 8.85
C ARG A 188 -21.86 -11.05 8.74
N ALA A 189 -22.39 -10.67 7.58
CA ALA A 189 -23.83 -10.56 7.34
C ALA A 189 -24.60 -9.78 8.44
N GLY A 190 -23.99 -8.70 8.96
CA GLY A 190 -24.55 -7.87 10.03
C GLY A 190 -24.34 -8.38 11.46
N GLU A 191 -23.86 -9.60 11.64
CA GLU A 191 -23.54 -10.18 12.95
C GLU A 191 -22.07 -9.94 13.32
N THR A 192 -21.78 -9.91 14.63
CA THR A 192 -20.40 -9.77 15.13
C THR A 192 -19.88 -11.10 15.67
N LEU A 193 -18.62 -11.40 15.37
CA LEU A 193 -17.91 -12.60 15.81
C LEU A 193 -16.54 -12.22 16.36
N ASP A 194 -16.22 -12.72 17.54
CA ASP A 194 -14.91 -12.55 18.16
C ASP A 194 -14.02 -13.76 17.84
N LEU A 195 -12.85 -13.49 17.28
CA LEU A 195 -11.84 -14.50 16.92
C LEU A 195 -10.60 -14.27 17.80
N SER A 196 -10.42 -15.12 18.81
CA SER A 196 -9.24 -15.09 19.68
C SER A 196 -7.98 -15.58 18.96
N ALA A 197 -6.82 -15.03 19.30
CA ALA A 197 -5.52 -15.45 18.80
C ALA A 197 -4.38 -15.07 19.76
N ASP A 198 -3.27 -15.79 19.70
CA ASP A 198 -2.01 -15.43 20.37
C ASP A 198 -1.31 -14.25 19.67
N ALA A 199 -1.53 -14.10 18.35
CA ALA A 199 -1.04 -12.99 17.55
C ALA A 199 -2.03 -12.61 16.44
N THR A 200 -2.08 -11.32 16.09
CA THR A 200 -2.90 -10.82 14.98
C THR A 200 -2.05 -10.01 14.01
N ILE A 201 -2.06 -10.41 12.73
CA ILE A 201 -1.34 -9.74 11.63
C ILE A 201 -2.33 -8.91 10.81
N VAL A 202 -2.13 -7.59 10.78
CA VAL A 202 -2.88 -6.66 9.93
C VAL A 202 -2.23 -6.57 8.56
N ALA A 203 -2.93 -7.07 7.53
CA ALA A 203 -2.50 -7.06 6.12
C ALA A 203 -3.62 -6.51 5.20
N THR A 204 -4.32 -5.49 5.67
CA THR A 204 -5.56 -4.95 5.04
C THR A 204 -5.31 -3.95 3.90
N GLY A 205 -4.06 -3.77 3.47
CA GLY A 205 -3.69 -2.73 2.52
C GLY A 205 -3.59 -1.33 3.14
N GLY A 206 -3.26 -0.34 2.31
CA GLY A 206 -3.06 1.06 2.71
C GLY A 206 -4.35 1.87 2.85
N TYR A 207 -4.21 3.17 2.66
CA TYR A 207 -5.28 4.18 2.81
C TYR A 207 -5.42 5.10 1.60
N SER A 208 -4.91 4.72 0.42
CA SER A 208 -5.03 5.55 -0.80
C SER A 208 -6.49 5.73 -1.26
N GLY A 209 -7.40 4.85 -0.87
CA GLY A 209 -8.84 4.91 -1.16
C GLY A 209 -9.60 6.03 -0.44
N ILE A 210 -8.96 6.76 0.47
CA ILE A 210 -9.54 7.98 1.08
C ILE A 210 -9.43 9.20 0.16
N PHE A 211 -8.68 9.10 -0.94
CA PHE A 211 -8.56 10.16 -1.94
C PHE A 211 -9.70 10.07 -2.97
N PRO A 212 -10.14 11.20 -3.53
CA PRO A 212 -11.24 11.20 -4.49
C PRO A 212 -10.86 10.47 -5.78
N ARG A 213 -9.59 10.53 -6.18
CA ARG A 213 -9.03 9.71 -7.26
C ARG A 213 -7.95 8.78 -6.71
N SER A 214 -8.22 7.48 -6.78
CA SER A 214 -7.30 6.44 -6.32
C SER A 214 -7.26 5.25 -7.27
N THR A 215 -6.07 4.71 -7.48
CA THR A 215 -5.87 3.49 -8.29
C THR A 215 -6.39 2.23 -7.59
N SER A 216 -6.65 2.28 -6.27
CA SER A 216 -7.22 1.16 -5.53
C SER A 216 -8.74 1.05 -5.67
N GLY A 217 -9.39 1.96 -6.42
CA GLY A 217 -10.84 1.99 -6.59
C GLY A 217 -11.62 2.12 -5.28
N GLY A 218 -11.05 2.83 -4.29
CA GLY A 218 -11.69 3.08 -2.99
C GLY A 218 -11.62 1.93 -1.97
N VAL A 219 -11.02 0.78 -2.31
CA VAL A 219 -10.97 -0.40 -1.43
C VAL A 219 -10.02 -0.22 -0.24
N CYS A 220 -8.87 0.44 -0.45
CA CYS A 220 -7.84 0.63 0.57
C CYS A 220 -8.14 1.88 1.41
N THR A 221 -9.02 1.77 2.41
CA THR A 221 -9.49 2.90 3.23
C THR A 221 -8.72 3.10 4.54
N GLY A 222 -7.72 2.26 4.84
CA GLY A 222 -6.99 2.33 6.11
C GLY A 222 -7.71 1.68 7.29
N ALA A 223 -8.69 0.78 7.05
CA ALA A 223 -9.47 0.08 8.06
C ALA A 223 -8.62 -0.56 9.17
N GLY A 224 -7.65 -1.41 8.81
CA GLY A 224 -6.76 -2.08 9.76
C GLY A 224 -5.79 -1.12 10.45
N ILE A 225 -5.35 -0.07 9.75
CA ILE A 225 -4.49 0.98 10.31
C ILE A 225 -5.25 1.74 11.41
N LEU A 226 -6.51 2.09 11.18
CA LEU A 226 -7.35 2.75 12.17
C LEU A 226 -7.66 1.83 13.37
N ALA A 227 -7.95 0.55 13.12
CA ALA A 227 -8.17 -0.42 14.19
C ALA A 227 -6.91 -0.60 15.06
N ALA A 228 -5.72 -0.64 14.45
CA ALA A 228 -4.45 -0.67 15.15
C ALA A 228 -4.21 0.61 15.97
N ALA A 229 -4.46 1.79 15.39
CA ALA A 229 -4.35 3.05 16.11
C ALA A 229 -5.29 3.12 17.32
N ARG A 230 -6.53 2.63 17.19
CA ARG A 230 -7.50 2.48 18.30
C ARG A 230 -7.00 1.55 19.40
N ALA A 231 -6.24 0.51 19.04
CA ALA A 231 -5.58 -0.38 19.98
C ALA A 231 -4.33 0.23 20.66
N GLY A 232 -3.96 1.47 20.33
CA GLY A 232 -2.77 2.16 20.84
C GLY A 232 -1.50 1.90 20.01
N ALA A 233 -1.62 1.32 18.82
CA ALA A 233 -0.49 1.16 17.93
C ALA A 233 0.00 2.52 17.42
N VAL A 234 1.32 2.68 17.38
CA VAL A 234 1.94 3.86 16.80
C VAL A 234 1.90 3.76 15.29
N LEU A 235 1.42 4.82 14.65
CA LEU A 235 1.51 4.99 13.20
C LEU A 235 2.76 5.80 12.87
N ALA A 236 3.23 5.69 11.63
CA ALA A 236 4.31 6.54 11.16
C ALA A 236 4.09 6.99 9.72
N ASP A 237 4.61 8.17 9.40
CA ASP A 237 4.81 8.65 8.04
C ASP A 237 3.51 8.72 7.20
N MET A 238 2.38 8.96 7.87
CA MET A 238 1.04 8.96 7.27
C MET A 238 0.89 9.99 6.13
N GLU A 239 1.68 11.07 6.14
CA GLU A 239 1.71 12.11 5.11
C GLU A 239 2.28 11.64 3.76
N PHE A 240 3.05 10.55 3.75
CA PHE A 240 3.70 10.06 2.55
C PHE A 240 2.77 9.12 1.76
N VAL A 241 1.95 9.74 0.91
CA VAL A 241 1.10 9.06 -0.09
C VAL A 241 1.67 9.32 -1.49
N GLN A 242 2.11 8.28 -2.17
CA GLN A 242 2.60 8.36 -3.54
C GLN A 242 1.43 8.42 -4.53
N PHE A 243 1.56 9.31 -5.51
CA PHE A 243 0.62 9.45 -6.62
C PHE A 243 1.21 8.82 -7.89
N HIS A 244 0.38 8.12 -8.65
CA HIS A 244 0.74 7.66 -9.98
C HIS A 244 0.43 8.76 -11.00
N PRO A 245 1.35 9.14 -11.91
CA PRO A 245 1.14 10.26 -12.82
C PRO A 245 0.18 9.96 -13.97
N THR A 246 0.09 8.69 -14.38
CA THR A 246 -0.66 8.26 -15.57
C THR A 246 -1.80 7.32 -15.19
N VAL A 247 -2.96 7.89 -14.86
CA VAL A 247 -4.24 7.20 -14.75
C VAL A 247 -5.15 7.76 -15.83
N LEU A 248 -5.89 6.90 -16.54
CA LEU A 248 -6.85 7.34 -17.54
C LEU A 248 -7.84 8.32 -16.90
N ALA A 249 -7.88 9.55 -17.43
CA ALA A 249 -8.64 10.64 -16.85
C ALA A 249 -10.13 10.27 -16.68
N GLY A 250 -10.72 10.63 -15.55
CA GLY A 250 -12.10 10.28 -15.20
C GLY A 250 -12.32 8.84 -14.73
N THR A 251 -11.26 8.02 -14.65
CA THR A 251 -11.34 6.63 -14.17
C THR A 251 -10.32 6.37 -13.05
N ASN A 252 -10.26 5.13 -12.58
CA ASN A 252 -9.21 4.61 -11.69
C ASN A 252 -8.20 3.70 -12.44
N PHE A 253 -8.27 3.64 -13.77
CA PHE A 253 -7.46 2.74 -14.56
C PHE A 253 -6.04 3.28 -14.74
N LEU A 254 -5.12 2.67 -14.01
CA LEU A 254 -3.70 2.95 -14.11
C LEU A 254 -3.16 2.52 -15.49
N ILE A 255 -2.31 3.36 -16.07
CA ILE A 255 -1.50 3.02 -17.24
C ILE A 255 -0.06 2.88 -16.76
N SER A 256 0.47 1.65 -16.81
CA SER A 256 1.74 1.28 -16.18
C SER A 256 2.89 2.25 -16.51
N GLU A 257 3.74 2.47 -15.51
CA GLU A 257 5.01 3.18 -15.68
C GLU A 257 5.91 2.55 -16.74
N ALA A 258 5.79 1.24 -16.97
CA ALA A 258 6.49 0.55 -18.04
C ALA A 258 6.22 1.20 -19.42
N VAL A 259 5.05 1.80 -19.65
CA VAL A 259 4.76 2.52 -20.91
C VAL A 259 5.64 3.77 -21.08
N ARG A 260 5.89 4.51 -20.00
CA ARG A 260 6.86 5.63 -20.00
C ARG A 260 8.29 5.12 -20.19
N GLY A 261 8.62 4.00 -19.54
CA GLY A 261 9.89 3.29 -19.71
C GLY A 261 10.16 2.88 -21.16
N ALA A 262 9.13 2.42 -21.88
CA ALA A 262 9.17 2.04 -23.28
C ALA A 262 9.19 3.23 -24.26
N GLY A 263 9.14 4.47 -23.76
CA GLY A 263 9.28 5.69 -24.55
C GLY A 263 8.04 6.59 -24.56
N GLY A 264 6.92 6.20 -23.95
CA GLY A 264 5.72 7.01 -23.88
C GLY A 264 5.99 8.40 -23.31
N VAL A 265 5.51 9.45 -23.97
CA VAL A 265 5.76 10.85 -23.60
C VAL A 265 4.50 11.56 -23.13
N LEU A 266 4.65 12.55 -22.23
CA LEU A 266 3.52 13.38 -21.80
C LEU A 266 3.49 14.71 -22.54
N LEU A 267 2.32 15.04 -23.08
CA LEU A 267 2.06 16.24 -23.87
C LEU A 267 0.96 17.10 -23.20
N ASP A 268 1.02 18.41 -23.40
CA ASP A 268 -0.11 19.32 -23.14
C ASP A 268 -1.08 19.39 -24.33
N ASP A 269 -2.15 20.18 -24.22
CA ASP A 269 -3.14 20.39 -25.30
C ASP A 269 -2.54 21.06 -26.55
N ALA A 270 -1.38 21.71 -26.43
CA ALA A 270 -0.63 22.28 -27.55
C ALA A 270 0.32 21.25 -28.21
N GLY A 271 0.31 19.99 -27.74
CA GLY A 271 1.18 18.91 -28.22
C GLY A 271 2.64 19.08 -27.79
N GLN A 272 2.94 19.93 -26.80
CA GLN A 272 4.29 20.15 -26.31
C GLN A 272 4.68 19.12 -25.25
N ARG A 273 5.85 18.51 -25.41
CA ARG A 273 6.45 17.65 -24.39
C ARG A 273 7.05 18.49 -23.27
N PHE A 274 6.28 18.70 -22.21
CA PHE A 274 6.61 19.68 -21.16
C PHE A 274 7.57 19.17 -20.07
N LEU A 275 7.62 17.85 -19.80
CA LEU A 275 8.40 17.31 -18.67
C LEU A 275 9.91 17.54 -18.76
N LYS A 276 10.47 17.78 -19.96
CA LYS A 276 11.88 18.17 -20.13
C LYS A 276 12.22 19.49 -19.44
N ASN A 277 11.23 20.36 -19.25
CA ASN A 277 11.38 21.63 -18.54
C ASN A 277 11.23 21.45 -17.02
N VAL A 278 10.73 20.29 -16.57
CA VAL A 278 10.54 19.95 -15.15
C VAL A 278 11.76 19.22 -14.59
N ASP A 279 12.23 18.18 -15.29
CA ASP A 279 13.39 17.38 -14.91
C ASP A 279 14.13 16.89 -16.16
N PRO A 280 15.48 16.89 -16.19
CA PRO A 280 16.25 16.41 -17.35
C PRO A 280 15.98 14.93 -17.71
N ARG A 281 15.53 14.10 -16.75
CA ARG A 281 15.11 12.71 -16.98
C ARG A 281 13.71 12.61 -17.60
N ALA A 282 12.94 13.69 -17.59
CA ALA A 282 11.58 13.79 -18.12
C ALA A 282 10.66 12.65 -17.61
N GLU A 283 10.13 11.80 -18.48
CA GLU A 283 9.21 10.71 -18.13
C GLU A 283 9.85 9.59 -17.31
N LEU A 284 11.19 9.54 -17.24
CA LEU A 284 11.95 8.61 -16.39
C LEU A 284 12.34 9.23 -15.04
N ALA A 285 11.89 10.46 -14.75
CA ALA A 285 12.05 11.03 -13.41
C ALA A 285 11.23 10.23 -12.38
N PRO A 286 11.57 10.33 -11.07
CA PRO A 286 10.78 9.72 -10.00
C PRO A 286 9.29 10.11 -10.05
N ARG A 287 8.42 9.20 -9.61
CA ARG A 287 6.95 9.37 -9.71
C ARG A 287 6.44 10.67 -9.13
N ASP A 288 6.96 11.09 -7.99
CA ASP A 288 6.57 12.35 -7.35
C ASP A 288 6.87 13.56 -8.25
N VAL A 289 8.02 13.56 -8.94
CA VAL A 289 8.39 14.62 -9.88
C VAL A 289 7.44 14.66 -11.07
N VAL A 290 7.16 13.49 -11.67
CA VAL A 290 6.27 13.40 -12.83
C VAL A 290 4.83 13.76 -12.43
N ALA A 291 4.32 13.23 -11.31
CA ALA A 291 2.97 13.50 -10.83
C ALA A 291 2.77 14.99 -10.48
N THR A 292 3.76 15.64 -9.84
CA THR A 292 3.74 17.09 -9.63
C THR A 292 3.78 17.85 -10.96
N GLY A 293 4.61 17.43 -11.92
CA GLY A 293 4.64 18.04 -13.26
C GLY A 293 3.29 17.99 -13.97
N VAL A 294 2.63 16.83 -13.98
CA VAL A 294 1.29 16.67 -14.55
C VAL A 294 0.26 17.51 -13.79
N CYS A 295 0.29 17.47 -12.45
CA CYS A 295 -0.61 18.27 -11.60
C CYS A 295 -0.50 19.77 -11.92
N ARG A 296 0.71 20.32 -12.02
CA ARG A 296 0.92 21.73 -12.37
C ARG A 296 0.47 22.05 -13.78
N ALA A 297 0.76 21.20 -14.75
CA ALA A 297 0.30 21.40 -16.12
C ALA A 297 -1.23 21.55 -16.19
N LEU A 298 -1.97 20.64 -15.53
CA LEU A 298 -3.44 20.67 -15.45
C LEU A 298 -4.00 21.90 -14.71
N HIS A 299 -3.27 22.43 -13.72
CA HIS A 299 -3.72 23.61 -12.98
C HIS A 299 -3.39 24.93 -13.68
N GLU A 300 -2.26 25.01 -14.39
CA GLU A 300 -1.67 26.29 -14.81
C GLU A 300 -1.65 26.50 -16.33
N HIS A 301 -1.72 25.44 -17.13
CA HIS A 301 -1.34 25.52 -18.54
C HIS A 301 -2.32 24.86 -19.51
N THR A 302 -3.03 23.82 -19.09
CA THR A 302 -3.78 22.95 -20.01
C THR A 302 -5.01 22.36 -19.34
N GLU A 303 -6.03 22.01 -20.12
CA GLU A 303 -7.21 21.29 -19.61
C GLU A 303 -6.93 19.79 -19.49
N ASN A 304 -6.13 19.24 -20.42
CA ASN A 304 -5.77 17.83 -20.43
C ASN A 304 -4.26 17.62 -20.58
N VAL A 305 -3.77 16.58 -19.91
CA VAL A 305 -2.45 16.01 -20.18
C VAL A 305 -2.65 14.71 -20.94
N TRP A 306 -1.82 14.50 -21.97
CA TRP A 306 -1.95 13.40 -22.91
C TRP A 306 -0.73 12.50 -22.83
N LEU A 307 -0.94 11.18 -22.74
CA LEU A 307 0.07 10.17 -22.96
C LEU A 307 0.12 9.80 -24.44
N ASP A 308 1.28 10.00 -25.07
CA ASP A 308 1.57 9.55 -26.44
C ASP A 308 2.47 8.32 -26.43
N ALA A 309 1.88 7.18 -26.75
CA ALA A 309 2.55 5.88 -26.87
C ALA A 309 2.62 5.36 -28.32
N ARG A 310 2.14 6.14 -29.30
CA ARG A 310 1.90 5.68 -30.69
C ARG A 310 3.17 5.26 -31.43
N HIS A 311 4.32 5.72 -30.97
CA HIS A 311 5.63 5.44 -31.55
C HIS A 311 6.33 4.20 -30.95
N ILE A 312 5.75 3.60 -29.92
CA ILE A 312 6.30 2.40 -29.28
C ILE A 312 6.03 1.20 -30.19
N PRO A 313 7.08 0.44 -30.59
CA PRO A 313 6.89 -0.75 -31.42
C PRO A 313 6.17 -1.85 -30.64
N GLN A 314 5.32 -2.63 -31.30
CA GLN A 314 4.64 -3.79 -30.67
C GLN A 314 3.85 -3.43 -29.40
N LEU A 315 3.34 -2.19 -29.33
CA LEU A 315 2.65 -1.62 -28.16
C LEU A 315 1.56 -2.54 -27.59
N THR A 316 0.78 -3.19 -28.47
CA THR A 316 -0.35 -4.03 -28.05
C THR A 316 0.06 -5.41 -27.55
N GLU A 317 1.20 -5.91 -28.03
CA GLU A 317 1.80 -7.16 -27.63
C GLU A 317 2.55 -7.02 -26.30
N GLU A 318 3.23 -5.88 -26.10
CA GLU A 318 3.94 -5.57 -24.85
C GLU A 318 2.99 -5.22 -23.70
N PHE A 319 1.88 -4.53 -23.99
CA PHE A 319 0.90 -4.07 -22.98
C PHE A 319 -0.52 -4.54 -23.30
N PRO A 320 -0.79 -5.87 -23.30
CA PRO A 320 -2.06 -6.42 -23.74
C PRO A 320 -3.20 -6.09 -22.76
N GLY A 321 -2.95 -6.03 -21.45
CA GLY A 321 -3.94 -5.67 -20.45
C GLY A 321 -4.38 -4.22 -20.57
N ILE A 322 -3.42 -3.29 -20.65
CA ILE A 322 -3.68 -1.85 -20.86
C ILE A 322 -4.40 -1.63 -22.20
N THR A 323 -3.98 -2.29 -23.28
CA THR A 323 -4.63 -2.19 -24.60
C THR A 323 -6.10 -2.61 -24.52
N ALA A 324 -6.38 -3.78 -23.92
CA ALA A 324 -7.75 -4.26 -23.78
C ALA A 324 -8.61 -3.31 -22.93
N MET A 325 -8.03 -2.75 -21.86
CA MET A 325 -8.71 -1.78 -21.00
C MET A 325 -9.04 -0.50 -21.78
N LEU A 326 -8.08 0.10 -22.48
CA LEU A 326 -8.31 1.33 -23.27
C LEU A 326 -9.33 1.10 -24.38
N ALA A 327 -9.26 -0.05 -25.07
CA ALA A 327 -10.25 -0.43 -26.08
C ALA A 327 -11.66 -0.55 -25.48
N SER A 328 -11.80 -1.03 -24.24
CA SER A 328 -13.10 -1.06 -23.53
C SER A 328 -13.69 0.32 -23.25
N GLN A 329 -12.83 1.35 -23.23
CA GLN A 329 -13.21 2.76 -23.10
C GLN A 329 -13.34 3.46 -24.47
N GLY A 330 -13.21 2.71 -25.57
CA GLY A 330 -13.30 3.24 -26.94
C GLY A 330 -12.05 3.97 -27.42
N ILE A 331 -10.89 3.76 -26.79
CA ILE A 331 -9.62 4.43 -27.13
C ILE A 331 -8.69 3.43 -27.85
N ASP A 332 -8.27 3.76 -29.08
CA ASP A 332 -7.20 3.05 -29.78
C ASP A 332 -5.87 3.82 -29.67
N TRP A 333 -5.13 3.56 -28.61
CA TRP A 333 -3.86 4.23 -28.31
C TRP A 333 -2.71 3.95 -29.29
N ARG A 334 -2.91 3.10 -30.31
CA ARG A 334 -2.00 2.97 -31.45
C ARG A 334 -2.06 4.20 -32.37
N HIS A 335 -3.19 4.91 -32.34
CA HIS A 335 -3.48 6.02 -33.24
C HIS A 335 -3.88 7.30 -32.48
N GLU A 336 -4.35 7.15 -31.26
CA GLU A 336 -4.89 8.23 -30.43
C GLU A 336 -3.99 8.55 -29.23
N LEU A 337 -4.12 9.78 -28.73
CA LEU A 337 -3.53 10.18 -27.46
C LEU A 337 -4.44 9.74 -26.31
N VAL A 338 -3.86 9.35 -25.19
CA VAL A 338 -4.63 8.89 -24.02
C VAL A 338 -4.68 10.01 -22.98
N PRO A 339 -5.86 10.50 -22.56
CA PRO A 339 -5.95 11.54 -21.54
C PRO A 339 -5.59 10.95 -20.18
N VAL A 340 -4.68 11.59 -19.47
CA VAL A 340 -4.17 11.10 -18.19
C VAL A 340 -4.21 12.17 -17.11
N ALA A 341 -4.33 11.72 -15.87
CA ALA A 341 -4.19 12.60 -14.71
C ALA A 341 -3.65 11.82 -13.49
N PRO A 342 -3.12 12.51 -12.47
CA PRO A 342 -2.57 11.85 -11.30
C PRO A 342 -3.66 11.25 -10.42
N ALA A 343 -3.34 10.18 -9.71
CA ALA A 343 -4.20 9.58 -8.68
C ALA A 343 -3.38 9.02 -7.51
N ALA A 344 -3.95 9.02 -6.30
CA ALA A 344 -3.33 8.37 -5.16
C ALA A 344 -3.14 6.88 -5.44
N HIS A 345 -1.98 6.34 -5.09
CA HIS A 345 -1.58 5.02 -5.58
C HIS A 345 -1.06 4.10 -4.48
N TYR A 346 -0.12 4.57 -3.67
CA TYR A 346 0.54 3.73 -2.67
C TYR A 346 0.84 4.54 -1.39
N CYS A 347 0.62 3.92 -0.23
CA CYS A 347 0.89 4.50 1.07
C CYS A 347 2.24 4.00 1.62
N MET A 348 3.19 4.92 1.84
CA MET A 348 4.45 4.59 2.51
C MET A 348 4.32 4.58 4.04
N GLY A 349 3.37 5.36 4.56
CA GLY A 349 3.00 5.36 5.97
C GLY A 349 2.06 4.23 6.35
N GLY A 350 1.85 4.04 7.65
CA GLY A 350 1.01 2.98 8.19
C GLY A 350 1.38 2.62 9.63
N ILE A 351 1.07 1.40 10.06
CA ILE A 351 1.42 0.87 11.38
C ILE A 351 2.94 0.73 11.47
N ALA A 352 3.58 1.41 12.42
CA ALA A 352 5.03 1.31 12.59
C ALA A 352 5.42 -0.11 13.04
N THR A 353 6.37 -0.70 12.33
CA THR A 353 6.83 -2.08 12.59
C THR A 353 8.35 -2.18 12.65
N ASP A 354 8.85 -3.22 13.32
CA ASP A 354 10.24 -3.66 13.22
C ASP A 354 10.45 -4.60 12.00
N LEU A 355 11.66 -5.16 11.86
CA LEU A 355 11.99 -6.11 10.77
C LEU A 355 11.22 -7.43 10.83
N HIS A 356 10.61 -7.74 11.98
CA HIS A 356 9.79 -8.92 12.20
C HIS A 356 8.29 -8.61 12.05
N GLY A 357 7.92 -7.38 11.68
CA GLY A 357 6.54 -6.96 11.51
C GLY A 357 5.81 -6.67 12.83
N ARG A 358 6.50 -6.63 13.98
CA ARG A 358 5.89 -6.36 15.29
C ARG A 358 5.51 -4.88 15.41
N ALA A 359 4.29 -4.60 15.85
CA ALA A 359 3.84 -3.24 16.16
C ALA A 359 4.13 -2.86 17.62
N SER A 360 3.83 -1.61 18.02
CA SER A 360 4.03 -1.14 19.41
C SER A 360 3.12 -1.75 20.45
N VAL A 361 2.06 -2.43 20.03
CA VAL A 361 1.14 -3.13 20.94
C VAL A 361 1.51 -4.62 20.93
N PRO A 362 1.79 -5.24 22.07
CA PRO A 362 2.09 -6.67 22.12
C PRO A 362 0.97 -7.51 21.49
N GLY A 363 1.33 -8.59 20.80
CA GLY A 363 0.38 -9.44 20.07
C GLY A 363 -0.06 -8.89 18.71
N LEU A 364 0.27 -7.65 18.37
CA LEU A 364 -0.06 -7.03 17.09
C LEU A 364 1.12 -7.00 16.13
N TYR A 365 0.85 -7.40 14.89
CA TYR A 365 1.78 -7.33 13.76
C TYR A 365 1.11 -6.59 12.60
N ALA A 366 1.92 -6.06 11.69
CA ALA A 366 1.44 -5.53 10.42
C ALA A 366 2.38 -5.92 9.28
N ALA A 367 1.82 -6.09 8.08
CA ALA A 367 2.59 -6.41 6.88
C ALA A 367 1.95 -5.83 5.61
N GLY A 368 2.79 -5.69 4.57
CA GLY A 368 2.40 -5.05 3.31
C GLY A 368 2.10 -3.56 3.50
N GLU A 369 1.22 -3.01 2.67
CA GLU A 369 0.90 -1.57 2.66
C GLU A 369 0.15 -1.07 3.92
N ALA A 370 -0.29 -1.98 4.80
CA ALA A 370 -0.80 -1.59 6.11
C ALA A 370 0.32 -1.17 7.09
N ALA A 371 1.56 -1.58 6.81
CA ALA A 371 2.72 -1.35 7.65
C ALA A 371 3.61 -0.24 7.11
N ARG A 372 4.16 0.56 8.03
CA ARG A 372 5.37 1.35 7.80
C ARG A 372 6.56 0.47 8.23
N THR A 373 7.19 -0.18 7.25
CA THR A 373 8.35 -1.09 7.45
C THR A 373 9.69 -0.35 7.57
N GLY A 374 9.74 0.92 7.17
CA GLY A 374 10.96 1.72 7.09
C GLY A 374 11.66 1.69 5.72
N VAL A 375 11.20 0.88 4.78
CA VAL A 375 11.85 0.73 3.46
C VAL A 375 11.74 1.99 2.59
N HIS A 376 10.54 2.55 2.45
CA HIS A 376 10.23 3.42 1.31
C HIS A 376 10.62 4.88 1.51
N GLY A 377 10.91 5.31 2.74
CA GLY A 377 11.16 6.71 3.05
C GLY A 377 10.01 7.62 2.58
N ALA A 378 10.37 8.78 2.01
CA ALA A 378 9.40 9.75 1.54
C ALA A 378 8.80 9.44 0.15
N ASN A 379 9.31 8.42 -0.54
CA ASN A 379 8.85 8.03 -1.87
C ASN A 379 9.30 6.61 -2.22
N ARG A 380 8.32 5.74 -2.50
CA ARG A 380 8.56 4.33 -2.79
C ARG A 380 9.18 4.11 -4.19
N LEU A 381 10.23 3.30 -4.28
CA LEU A 381 10.77 2.83 -5.56
C LEU A 381 9.75 1.90 -6.25
N ALA A 382 9.54 2.09 -7.55
CA ALA A 382 8.63 1.26 -8.34
C ALA A 382 8.96 -0.23 -8.18
N SER A 383 7.94 -1.09 -8.23
CA SER A 383 8.06 -2.55 -8.15
C SER A 383 8.63 -3.15 -6.84
N ASN A 384 8.94 -2.33 -5.83
CA ASN A 384 9.28 -2.81 -4.48
C ASN A 384 8.08 -3.23 -3.59
N SER A 385 6.83 -2.83 -3.85
CA SER A 385 5.69 -3.12 -2.95
C SER A 385 5.31 -4.60 -2.89
N LEU A 386 5.33 -5.31 -4.03
CA LEU A 386 5.10 -6.74 -4.05
C LEU A 386 6.25 -7.49 -3.38
N LEU A 387 7.48 -7.03 -3.59
CA LEU A 387 8.66 -7.57 -2.92
C LEU A 387 8.57 -7.40 -1.39
N GLU A 388 8.20 -6.21 -0.93
CA GLU A 388 7.99 -5.92 0.49
C GLU A 388 6.94 -6.84 1.10
N ALA A 389 5.81 -7.04 0.40
CA ALA A 389 4.78 -7.96 0.83
C ALA A 389 5.30 -9.41 0.93
N LEU A 390 6.16 -9.86 0.01
CA LEU A 390 6.78 -11.20 0.08
C LEU A 390 7.76 -11.33 1.26
N VAL A 391 8.55 -10.29 1.52
CA VAL A 391 9.65 -10.34 2.52
C VAL A 391 9.13 -10.11 3.93
N PHE A 392 8.48 -8.98 4.18
CA PHE A 392 8.08 -8.58 5.52
C PHE A 392 6.88 -9.39 6.03
N ALA A 393 5.98 -9.83 5.15
CA ALA A 393 4.89 -10.70 5.60
C ALA A 393 5.38 -12.12 5.95
N ALA A 394 6.40 -12.63 5.26
CA ALA A 394 7.04 -13.89 5.64
C ALA A 394 7.76 -13.76 6.99
N ALA A 395 8.45 -12.63 7.22
CA ALA A 395 9.05 -12.35 8.52
C ALA A 395 7.99 -12.28 9.64
N ALA A 396 6.89 -11.55 9.42
CA ALA A 396 5.77 -11.45 10.36
C ALA A 396 5.10 -12.79 10.64
N GLY A 397 4.79 -13.58 9.60
CA GLY A 397 4.17 -14.90 9.77
C GLY A 397 5.07 -15.86 10.55
N LYS A 398 6.37 -15.89 10.24
CA LYS A 398 7.34 -16.73 10.96
C LYS A 398 7.47 -16.33 12.42
N ASP A 399 7.53 -15.03 12.71
CA ASP A 399 7.71 -14.53 14.06
C ASP A 399 6.45 -14.71 14.91
N ALA A 400 5.27 -14.39 14.36
CA ALA A 400 3.98 -14.62 14.98
C ALA A 400 3.75 -16.11 15.32
N ALA A 401 4.21 -17.03 14.48
CA ALA A 401 4.15 -18.47 14.75
C ALA A 401 5.16 -18.95 15.81
N ALA A 402 6.27 -18.23 16.02
CA ALA A 402 7.27 -18.58 17.03
C ALA A 402 6.89 -18.07 18.43
N GLN A 403 6.08 -17.02 18.51
CA GLN A 403 5.63 -16.41 19.76
C GLN A 403 4.43 -17.18 20.35
N VAL A 404 4.56 -17.61 21.61
CA VAL A 404 3.44 -18.09 22.44
C VAL A 404 3.33 -17.11 23.60
N SER A 405 2.17 -16.48 23.73
CA SER A 405 1.70 -15.62 24.84
C SER A 405 2.69 -15.47 26.02
N GLY A 406 3.35 -14.31 26.14
CA GLY A 406 4.17 -13.98 27.32
C GLY A 406 5.47 -13.20 27.08
N ASP A 407 5.88 -12.98 25.84
CA ASP A 407 7.03 -12.10 25.54
C ASP A 407 6.57 -10.65 25.46
N GLN A 408 7.24 -9.74 26.19
CA GLN A 408 6.84 -8.33 26.18
C GLN A 408 7.12 -7.76 24.79
N GLY A 409 6.08 -7.25 24.12
CA GLY A 409 6.19 -6.66 22.79
C GLY A 409 7.39 -5.72 22.71
N GLN A 410 8.32 -6.01 21.80
CA GLN A 410 9.45 -5.13 21.56
C GLN A 410 8.92 -3.81 20.98
N GLN A 411 9.26 -2.70 21.62
CA GLN A 411 8.93 -1.36 21.09
C GLN A 411 9.48 -1.25 19.66
N PRO A 412 8.69 -0.71 18.70
CA PRO A 412 9.14 -0.51 17.34
C PRO A 412 10.45 0.25 17.34
N THR A 413 11.36 -0.26 16.52
CA THR A 413 12.66 0.33 16.22
C THR A 413 12.50 1.82 15.88
N GLY A 414 13.28 2.67 16.56
CA GLY A 414 13.24 4.13 16.44
C GLY A 414 12.20 4.88 17.28
N LEU A 415 11.19 4.23 17.88
CA LEU A 415 10.13 4.91 18.64
C LEU A 415 10.63 5.55 19.94
N ALA A 416 11.54 4.88 20.66
CA ALA A 416 12.15 5.42 21.88
C ALA A 416 12.99 6.68 21.57
N THR A 417 13.80 6.62 20.50
CA THR A 417 14.57 7.76 20.00
C THR A 417 13.66 8.89 19.54
N ALA A 418 12.60 8.57 18.78
CA ALA A 418 11.62 9.55 18.32
C ALA A 418 10.88 10.23 19.48
N THR A 419 10.59 9.49 20.55
CA THR A 419 9.98 10.05 21.77
C THR A 419 10.94 11.03 22.43
N ALA A 420 12.22 10.66 22.60
CA ALA A 420 13.25 11.53 23.17
C ALA A 420 13.49 12.81 22.33
N GLU A 421 13.31 12.72 21.02
CA GLU A 421 13.49 13.83 20.07
C GLU A 421 12.21 14.63 19.77
N GLY A 422 11.09 14.34 20.45
CA GLY A 422 9.82 15.04 20.24
C GLY A 422 9.20 14.83 18.85
N ARG A 423 9.53 13.71 18.19
CA ARG A 423 9.01 13.31 16.86
C ARG A 423 7.76 12.42 16.93
N VAL A 424 7.26 12.16 18.13
CA VAL A 424 5.96 11.53 18.37
C VAL A 424 4.93 12.62 18.59
N LEU A 425 3.92 12.67 17.72
CA LEU A 425 2.76 13.52 17.88
C LEU A 425 1.69 12.70 18.61
N ASP A 426 1.43 13.09 19.86
CA ASP A 426 0.26 12.61 20.58
C ASP A 426 -0.97 13.35 20.03
N VAL A 427 -1.92 12.56 19.54
CA VAL A 427 -3.06 13.03 18.77
C VAL A 427 -4.32 12.68 19.54
N GLU A 428 -4.96 13.69 20.11
CA GLU A 428 -6.27 13.56 20.73
C GLU A 428 -7.36 13.70 19.66
N LEU A 429 -7.99 12.59 19.30
CA LEU A 429 -9.18 12.61 18.44
C LEU A 429 -10.30 11.87 19.15
N THR A 430 -11.42 12.57 19.34
CA THR A 430 -12.67 11.90 19.71
C THR A 430 -13.09 11.05 18.53
N LEU A 431 -12.94 9.74 18.67
CA LEU A 431 -13.42 8.79 17.71
C LEU A 431 -14.88 8.44 18.04
N PRO A 432 -15.83 8.56 17.10
CA PRO A 432 -17.18 8.07 17.34
C PRO A 432 -17.12 6.55 17.61
N GLU A 433 -17.64 6.13 18.77
CA GLU A 433 -17.78 4.71 19.12
C GLU A 433 -18.59 3.96 18.05
N GLY A 434 -18.19 2.72 17.73
CA GLY A 434 -19.03 1.81 16.95
C GLY A 434 -19.11 2.04 15.43
N THR A 435 -18.46 3.06 14.85
CA THR A 435 -18.36 3.16 13.39
C THR A 435 -17.37 2.13 12.85
N ALA A 436 -17.90 1.18 12.08
CA ALA A 436 -17.11 0.25 11.29
C ALA A 436 -16.15 1.00 10.38
N PRO A 437 -14.94 0.49 10.16
CA PRO A 437 -14.32 0.66 8.87
C PRO A 437 -14.98 -0.32 7.89
N GLY A 438 -16.19 -0.02 7.44
CA GLY A 438 -16.87 -0.81 6.40
C GLY A 438 -16.38 -0.40 5.02
N VAL A 439 -16.23 -1.37 4.12
CA VAL A 439 -16.14 -1.08 2.68
C VAL A 439 -17.54 -1.33 2.13
N THR A 440 -18.37 -0.29 2.05
CA THR A 440 -19.77 -0.49 1.63
C THR A 440 -19.83 -0.82 0.13
N SER A 441 -20.45 -1.96 -0.22
CA SER A 441 -20.79 -2.32 -1.59
C SER A 441 -22.26 -1.97 -1.86
N PRO A 442 -22.60 -1.32 -2.99
CA PRO A 442 -24.00 -1.04 -3.35
C PRO A 442 -24.89 -2.28 -3.59
N ALA A 443 -24.30 -3.48 -3.62
CA ALA A 443 -25.01 -4.72 -3.95
C ALA A 443 -25.71 -5.38 -2.75
N ASP A 444 -25.43 -4.93 -1.53
CA ASP A 444 -25.98 -5.52 -0.31
C ASP A 444 -27.01 -4.56 0.29
N VAL A 445 -28.30 -4.89 0.17
CA VAL A 445 -29.45 -4.58 1.07
C VAL A 445 -30.75 -4.32 0.30
N GLU A 446 -31.62 -5.34 0.30
CA GLU A 446 -33.07 -5.19 0.10
C GLU A 446 -33.75 -5.01 1.48
N ASP A 447 -33.65 -3.84 2.11
CA ASP A 447 -34.61 -3.44 3.16
C ASP A 447 -34.80 -1.93 3.25
N SER A 448 -36.07 -1.53 3.39
CA SER A 448 -36.60 -0.17 3.23
C SER A 448 -36.23 0.84 4.33
N ASN A 449 -35.70 0.39 5.47
CA ASN A 449 -35.16 1.27 6.52
C ASN A 449 -33.63 1.39 6.51
N GLY A 450 -32.92 0.46 5.86
CA GLY A 450 -31.45 0.50 5.73
C GLY A 450 -31.00 1.52 4.69
N ALA A 451 -31.73 1.65 3.58
CA ALA A 451 -31.36 2.49 2.46
C ALA A 451 -31.05 3.95 2.84
N ALA A 452 -31.81 4.56 3.75
CA ALA A 452 -31.59 5.95 4.18
C ALA A 452 -30.33 6.15 5.02
N GLN A 453 -29.94 5.16 5.84
CA GLN A 453 -28.70 5.20 6.62
C GLN A 453 -27.47 4.89 5.75
N TYR A 454 -27.61 3.99 4.77
CA TYR A 454 -26.57 3.73 3.78
C TYR A 454 -26.31 4.94 2.88
N ASP A 455 -27.36 5.64 2.45
CA ASP A 455 -27.25 6.86 1.64
C ASP A 455 -26.50 7.96 2.40
N SER A 456 -26.76 8.13 3.70
CA SER A 456 -26.00 9.09 4.52
C SER A 456 -24.53 8.70 4.71
N ALA A 457 -24.22 7.41 4.97
CA ALA A 457 -22.84 6.98 5.18
C ALA A 457 -22.00 7.07 3.90
N ALA A 458 -22.58 6.70 2.76
CA ALA A 458 -21.92 6.85 1.45
C ALA A 458 -21.69 8.34 1.12
N GLN A 459 -22.63 9.21 1.47
CA GLN A 459 -22.48 10.65 1.31
C GLN A 459 -21.38 11.23 2.23
N ASP A 460 -21.30 10.79 3.49
CA ASP A 460 -20.24 11.17 4.42
C ASP A 460 -18.87 10.74 3.89
N GLU A 461 -18.76 9.51 3.40
CA GLU A 461 -17.53 9.02 2.77
C GLU A 461 -17.14 9.84 1.54
N ALA A 462 -18.09 10.17 0.66
CA ALA A 462 -17.82 11.01 -0.51
C ALA A 462 -17.33 12.41 -0.08
N THR A 463 -18.03 13.03 0.87
CA THR A 463 -17.68 14.34 1.41
C THR A 463 -16.29 14.33 2.08
N ALA A 464 -15.95 13.25 2.77
CA ALA A 464 -14.62 13.07 3.35
C ALA A 464 -13.53 12.95 2.28
N ARG A 465 -13.77 12.21 1.19
CA ARG A 465 -12.84 12.12 0.06
C ARG A 465 -12.64 13.47 -0.60
N ASP A 466 -13.70 14.27 -0.74
CA ASP A 466 -13.58 15.64 -1.28
C ASP A 466 -12.71 16.52 -0.39
N ALA A 467 -12.93 16.50 0.93
CA ALA A 467 -12.10 17.25 1.88
C ALA A 467 -10.63 16.80 1.87
N VAL A 468 -10.35 15.50 1.70
CA VAL A 468 -9.00 14.99 1.47
C VAL A 468 -8.41 15.55 0.17
N GLY A 469 -9.18 15.53 -0.93
CA GLY A 469 -8.74 16.03 -2.23
C GLY A 469 -8.37 17.50 -2.24
N GLU A 470 -9.14 18.34 -1.53
CA GLU A 470 -8.89 19.78 -1.52
C GLU A 470 -7.62 20.18 -0.76
N GLY A 471 -7.25 19.44 0.30
CA GLY A 471 -6.12 19.81 1.16
C GLY A 471 -4.88 18.92 1.06
N LEU A 472 -5.03 17.67 0.61
CA LEU A 472 -4.00 16.62 0.75
C LEU A 472 -3.56 16.00 -0.58
N ASP A 473 -3.96 16.53 -1.73
CA ASP A 473 -3.57 16.04 -3.06
C ASP A 473 -2.05 16.22 -3.34
N VAL A 474 -1.60 15.93 -4.58
CA VAL A 474 -0.20 15.94 -5.04
C VAL A 474 0.58 17.15 -4.53
N GLU A 475 0.00 18.34 -4.59
CA GLU A 475 0.57 19.57 -4.04
C GLU A 475 -0.33 20.20 -2.99
N ARG A 476 0.27 20.59 -1.86
CA ARG A 476 -0.43 21.03 -0.66
C ARG A 476 0.01 22.42 -0.24
N THR A 477 -0.79 23.09 0.58
CA THR A 477 -0.40 24.29 1.33
C THR A 477 -0.75 24.10 2.80
N GLY A 478 -0.09 24.79 3.72
CA GLY A 478 -0.44 24.72 5.14
C GLY A 478 -1.88 25.15 5.41
N GLU A 479 -2.38 26.13 4.66
CA GLU A 479 -3.78 26.56 4.72
C GLU A 479 -4.75 25.48 4.27
N GLY A 480 -4.52 24.85 3.11
CA GLY A 480 -5.38 23.78 2.59
C GLY A 480 -5.39 22.55 3.51
N ILE A 481 -4.25 22.21 4.13
CA ILE A 481 -4.17 21.11 5.09
C ILE A 481 -5.02 21.41 6.35
N ARG A 482 -4.98 22.64 6.87
CA ARG A 482 -5.82 23.02 8.03
C ARG A 482 -7.30 23.01 7.69
N GLN A 483 -7.68 23.54 6.54
CA GLN A 483 -9.07 23.52 6.07
C GLN A 483 -9.59 22.08 5.92
N ALA A 484 -8.77 21.17 5.38
CA ALA A 484 -9.11 19.76 5.32
C ALA A 484 -9.30 19.16 6.73
N GLN A 485 -8.43 19.47 7.69
CA GLN A 485 -8.59 18.99 9.07
C GLN A 485 -9.89 19.48 9.73
N GLU A 486 -10.22 20.76 9.58
CA GLU A 486 -11.44 21.36 10.11
C GLU A 486 -12.68 20.67 9.52
N ARG A 487 -12.75 20.54 8.19
CA ARG A 487 -13.86 19.85 7.51
C ARG A 487 -13.97 18.38 7.91
N LEU A 488 -12.86 17.65 7.90
CA LEU A 488 -12.85 16.23 8.25
C LEU A 488 -13.22 15.99 9.72
N ALA A 489 -13.01 16.96 10.62
CA ALA A 489 -13.42 16.85 12.02
C ALA A 489 -14.95 16.85 12.21
N GLU A 490 -15.69 17.43 11.25
CA GLU A 490 -17.15 17.49 11.26
C GLU A 490 -17.81 16.26 10.62
N ILE A 491 -17.04 15.45 9.89
CA ILE A 491 -17.55 14.29 9.15
C ILE A 491 -17.31 13.01 9.98
N PRO A 492 -18.35 12.22 10.28
CA PRO A 492 -18.17 10.96 11.00
C PRO A 492 -17.52 9.89 10.11
N GLY A 493 -16.97 8.86 10.75
CA GLY A 493 -16.55 7.63 10.07
C GLY A 493 -15.04 7.48 9.84
N ALA A 494 -14.68 6.30 9.33
CA ALA A 494 -13.30 5.86 9.23
C ALA A 494 -12.48 6.67 8.22
N ILE A 495 -13.05 6.97 7.05
CA ILE A 495 -12.36 7.74 5.99
C ILE A 495 -11.99 9.13 6.49
N ALA A 496 -12.94 9.83 7.12
CA ALA A 496 -12.69 11.14 7.70
C ALA A 496 -11.59 11.09 8.76
N THR A 497 -11.64 10.09 9.64
CA THR A 497 -10.64 9.88 10.70
C THR A 497 -9.24 9.63 10.12
N VAL A 498 -9.11 8.72 9.15
CA VAL A 498 -7.82 8.43 8.50
C VAL A 498 -7.32 9.66 7.75
N GLY A 499 -8.20 10.39 7.07
CA GLY A 499 -7.87 11.67 6.43
C GLY A 499 -7.29 12.69 7.42
N ARG A 500 -7.87 12.80 8.63
CA ARG A 500 -7.33 13.67 9.69
C ARG A 500 -5.94 13.24 10.14
N LEU A 501 -5.69 11.93 10.32
CA LEU A 501 -4.35 11.43 10.69
C LEU A 501 -3.31 11.79 9.63
N VAL A 502 -3.65 11.65 8.34
CA VAL A 502 -2.79 12.09 7.23
C VAL A 502 -2.56 13.60 7.28
N ALA A 503 -3.62 14.38 7.49
CA ALA A 503 -3.53 15.84 7.51
C ALA A 503 -2.71 16.37 8.70
N ILE A 504 -2.85 15.79 9.89
CA ILE A 504 -2.05 16.14 11.07
C ILE A 504 -0.56 15.89 10.81
N ALA A 505 -0.22 14.72 10.26
CA ALA A 505 1.16 14.41 9.91
C ALA A 505 1.71 15.37 8.84
N ALA A 506 0.89 15.70 7.84
CA ALA A 506 1.23 16.59 6.74
C ALA A 506 1.40 18.06 7.18
N GLU A 507 0.56 18.54 8.10
CA GLU A 507 0.65 19.90 8.64
C GLU A 507 1.96 20.09 9.38
N ALA A 508 2.27 19.13 10.26
CA ALA A 508 3.46 19.19 11.09
C ALA A 508 4.75 19.21 10.23
N ARG A 509 4.72 18.71 8.98
CA ARG A 509 5.88 18.68 8.07
C ARG A 509 5.91 19.92 7.17
N THR A 510 6.75 20.87 7.54
CA THR A 510 6.95 22.17 6.87
C THR A 510 8.15 22.13 5.91
N GLU A 511 8.18 21.14 5.04
CA GLU A 511 9.16 20.97 3.96
C GLU A 511 8.50 20.30 2.75
N SER A 512 9.23 20.18 1.64
CA SER A 512 8.87 19.33 0.51
C SER A 512 9.90 18.23 0.31
N ARG A 513 9.49 16.97 0.41
CA ARG A 513 10.35 15.79 0.27
C ARG A 513 9.56 14.62 -0.32
N GLY A 514 10.08 14.02 -1.39
CA GLY A 514 9.42 12.91 -2.07
C GLY A 514 7.97 13.22 -2.42
N ALA A 515 7.04 12.37 -1.99
CA ALA A 515 5.61 12.52 -2.24
C ALA A 515 4.90 13.59 -1.37
N HIS A 516 5.57 14.13 -0.35
CA HIS A 516 5.06 15.27 0.42
C HIS A 516 5.54 16.58 -0.21
N ARG A 517 4.68 17.29 -0.94
CA ARG A 517 5.00 18.57 -1.59
C ARG A 517 4.15 19.72 -1.04
N ARG A 518 4.82 20.70 -0.44
CA ARG A 518 4.26 21.91 0.17
C ARG A 518 4.66 23.12 -0.66
N ARG A 519 3.70 23.80 -1.31
CA ARG A 519 3.98 25.01 -2.11
C ARG A 519 4.52 26.16 -1.25
N ASP A 520 4.06 26.24 0.00
CA ASP A 520 4.52 27.20 1.01
C ASP A 520 5.87 26.82 1.66
N TYR A 521 6.33 25.57 1.48
CA TYR A 521 7.64 25.09 1.91
C TYR A 521 8.30 24.23 0.81
N PRO A 522 8.74 24.84 -0.32
CA PRO A 522 9.07 24.09 -1.54
C PRO A 522 10.41 23.34 -1.49
N ARG A 523 11.21 23.53 -0.43
CA ARG A 523 12.54 22.93 -0.28
C ARG A 523 12.51 21.82 0.77
N THR A 524 13.45 20.89 0.66
CA THR A 524 13.76 19.95 1.74
C THR A 524 14.38 20.70 2.92
N ASP A 525 14.08 20.23 4.13
CA ASP A 525 14.69 20.70 5.37
C ASP A 525 15.47 19.53 6.00
N PRO A 526 16.81 19.60 6.09
CA PRO A 526 17.61 18.56 6.75
C PRO A 526 17.18 18.27 8.19
N ALA A 527 16.64 19.25 8.92
CA ALA A 527 16.17 19.06 10.30
C ALA A 527 14.91 18.17 10.37
N GLN A 528 14.21 18.01 9.24
CA GLN A 528 13.01 17.19 9.13
C GLN A 528 13.26 15.88 8.35
N ALA A 529 14.52 15.57 8.01
CA ALA A 529 14.94 14.35 7.29
C ALA A 529 14.87 13.08 8.15
N SER A 530 13.71 12.84 8.77
CA SER A 530 13.42 11.71 9.63
C SER A 530 11.93 11.39 9.60
N SER A 531 11.61 10.15 9.93
CA SER A 531 10.23 9.74 10.12
C SER A 531 9.53 10.45 11.27
N ARG A 532 8.22 10.52 11.17
CA ARG A 532 7.30 11.09 12.17
C ARG A 532 6.34 10.03 12.63
N PHE A 533 6.03 10.04 13.92
CA PHE A 533 5.19 9.04 14.55
C PHE A 533 3.92 9.70 15.08
N LEU A 534 2.79 9.02 14.94
CA LEU A 534 1.52 9.43 15.53
C LEU A 534 1.10 8.40 16.57
N ARG A 535 0.67 8.86 17.73
CA ARG A 535 0.01 8.04 18.73
C ARG A 535 -1.37 8.62 18.99
N LEU A 536 -2.39 7.79 18.86
CA LEU A 536 -3.75 8.18 19.19
C LEU A 536 -3.95 8.08 20.70
N LEU A 537 -4.41 9.16 21.33
CA LEU A 537 -4.76 9.18 22.74
C LEU A 537 -6.27 8.97 22.94
N PRO A 538 -6.70 8.30 24.02
CA PRO A 538 -8.10 8.30 24.42
C PRO A 538 -8.58 9.73 24.68
N ALA A 539 -9.78 10.08 24.22
CA ALA A 539 -10.32 11.43 24.40
C ALA A 539 -10.41 11.82 25.89
N GLY A 540 -9.84 12.97 26.25
CA GLY A 540 -9.87 13.52 27.61
C GLY A 540 -8.77 13.01 28.56
N THR A 541 -7.62 12.60 28.02
CA THR A 541 -6.42 12.24 28.81
C THR A 541 -5.53 13.41 29.17
#